data_AF-A0A8C7GKN8-F1
#
_entry.id   AF-A0A8C7GKN8-F1
#
_cell.length_a   1.000
_cell.length_b   1.000
_cell.length_c   1.000
_cell.angle_alpha   90.00
_cell.angle_beta   90.00
_cell.angle_gamma   90.00
#
_symmetry.space_group_name_H-M   'P 1'
#
loop_
_entity.id
_entity.type
_entity.pdbx_description
1 polymer ?
#
loop_
_entity_poly.entity_id
_entity_poly.type
_entity_poly.pdbx_seq_one_letter_code
_entity_poly.pdbx_strand_id
1 'polypeptide(L)'
;KFIIPEFDAFSVQRITGGVAVYIPHLAKFSPDLWGVSLCTVDGQRHSVGESKQPFCLQSCVKPLEYAVAIHEAGTEKVHRYVGMEPSGLKFNKLYLDEEDKPHNPMVNAGAIVISSLIKVTRQTAYRPHVMDFIKKMAGQEYVGFSNATFQSEKETGDRNFAIGYYLKEKKCFPRGAEMIDALDFYFQLCSIEVTCESGSVMAATLAHGGICPITGERVLSAEAVRNTLSLMHSCGMYDFSGQMAFHVGLPAKSGVSGAVLLVVPNVMGVMCWSPPLDKVGNSVRGIHFCQELVSSFNFHNYDNLRHFVKKQDPRRQDGDDRNKSVVNLMFAAYSGDVSALRRFALSSMDMELKDYDSRTALHVAAAEGHVEVVRFLTDTCKVNPFVKDRWSSIPLDDALQFGHGAVVKVLQEYQVACQEQDRLPVADIIPIPPKLETVEGMV
;
A
#
# COMPACT_ATOMS: atom_id res chain seq x y z
N LYS A 1 -6.97 7.65 16.89
CA LYS A 1 -7.02 6.17 16.92
C LYS A 1 -6.02 5.68 15.89
N PHE A 2 -5.30 4.60 16.19
CA PHE A 2 -4.30 4.03 15.28
C PHE A 2 -4.98 3.65 13.97
N ILE A 3 -4.35 3.94 12.83
CA ILE A 3 -4.95 3.68 11.51
C ILE A 3 -5.27 2.18 11.36
N ILE A 4 -4.47 1.24 11.88
CA ILE A 4 -4.69 -0.21 11.68
C ILE A 4 -4.91 -0.95 13.03
N PRO A 5 -6.15 -1.29 13.43
CA PRO A 5 -6.44 -1.89 14.73
C PRO A 5 -6.02 -3.36 14.91
N GLU A 6 -5.78 -4.13 13.84
CA GLU A 6 -5.50 -5.59 13.90
C GLU A 6 -4.15 -6.00 13.25
N PHE A 7 -3.10 -5.20 13.46
CA PHE A 7 -1.80 -5.45 12.81
C PHE A 7 -1.11 -6.77 13.25
N ASP A 8 -1.37 -7.24 14.47
CA ASP A 8 -0.73 -8.44 15.02
C ASP A 8 -1.22 -9.74 14.35
N ALA A 9 -2.38 -9.70 13.67
CA ALA A 9 -2.96 -10.86 12.97
C ALA A 9 -2.19 -11.24 11.68
N PHE A 10 -1.35 -10.35 11.14
CA PHE A 10 -0.55 -10.60 9.93
C PHE A 10 0.68 -11.51 10.17
N SER A 11 0.71 -12.28 11.27
CA SER A 11 1.83 -13.17 11.62
C SER A 11 2.12 -14.16 10.50
N VAL A 12 3.31 -14.04 9.89
CA VAL A 12 3.67 -14.72 8.64
C VAL A 12 4.00 -16.20 8.90
N GLN A 13 3.40 -17.10 8.11
CA GLN A 13 3.68 -18.53 8.11
C GLN A 13 5.16 -18.83 7.77
N ARG A 14 5.63 -20.05 8.08
CA ARG A 14 6.97 -20.51 7.67
C ARG A 14 7.02 -20.73 6.17
N ILE A 15 7.51 -19.73 5.43
CA ILE A 15 7.78 -19.82 3.99
C ILE A 15 9.28 -20.04 3.77
N THR A 16 9.63 -20.90 2.82
CA THR A 16 11.00 -21.34 2.53
C THR A 16 11.73 -20.37 1.58
N GLY A 17 12.97 -20.01 1.92
CA GLY A 17 13.88 -19.16 1.15
C GLY A 17 15.34 -19.40 1.56
N GLY A 18 16.30 -18.76 0.91
CA GLY A 18 17.74 -18.90 1.20
C GLY A 18 18.36 -17.60 1.69
N VAL A 19 19.19 -17.65 2.74
CA VAL A 19 19.95 -16.47 3.21
C VAL A 19 21.02 -16.10 2.18
N ALA A 20 21.29 -14.79 2.01
CA ALA A 20 22.38 -14.33 1.15
C ALA A 20 23.75 -14.75 1.70
N VAL A 21 24.41 -15.69 1.01
CA VAL A 21 25.71 -16.26 1.44
C VAL A 21 26.93 -15.66 0.73
N TYR A 22 26.73 -14.97 -0.40
CA TYR A 22 27.84 -14.41 -1.19
C TYR A 22 28.50 -13.19 -0.51
N ILE A 23 27.82 -12.56 0.45
CA ILE A 23 28.41 -11.59 1.39
C ILE A 23 28.50 -12.29 2.75
N PRO A 24 29.70 -12.72 3.21
CA PRO A 24 29.88 -13.47 4.45
C PRO A 24 29.22 -12.84 5.69
N HIS A 25 29.12 -11.51 5.74
CA HIS A 25 28.47 -10.82 6.86
C HIS A 25 26.95 -11.03 6.90
N LEU A 26 26.29 -11.15 5.75
CA LEU A 26 24.84 -11.39 5.69
C LEU A 26 24.49 -12.84 6.06
N ALA A 27 25.39 -13.79 5.80
CA ALA A 27 25.22 -15.20 6.13
C ALA A 27 25.12 -15.48 7.65
N LYS A 28 25.50 -14.50 8.49
CA LYS A 28 25.45 -14.60 9.96
C LYS A 28 24.02 -14.51 10.52
N PHE A 29 23.09 -13.96 9.75
CA PHE A 29 21.70 -13.79 10.22
C PHE A 29 20.94 -15.11 10.19
N SER A 30 20.19 -15.38 11.26
CA SER A 30 19.34 -16.57 11.34
C SER A 30 18.18 -16.48 10.33
N PRO A 31 17.84 -17.57 9.61
CA PRO A 31 16.72 -17.60 8.70
C PRO A 31 15.34 -17.48 9.39
N ASP A 32 15.28 -17.68 10.71
CA ASP A 32 14.03 -17.56 11.47
C ASP A 32 13.65 -16.10 11.77
N LEU A 33 14.58 -15.14 11.59
CA LEU A 33 14.38 -13.73 11.90
C LEU A 33 13.29 -13.10 11.02
N TRP A 34 12.35 -12.42 11.69
CA TRP A 34 11.28 -11.65 11.09
C TRP A 34 11.01 -10.42 11.93
N GLY A 35 11.08 -9.26 11.30
CA GLY A 35 10.68 -7.99 11.90
C GLY A 35 9.84 -7.19 10.91
N VAL A 36 8.82 -6.51 11.43
CA VAL A 36 8.05 -5.54 10.66
C VAL A 36 7.78 -4.33 11.53
N SER A 37 7.90 -3.14 10.95
CA SER A 37 7.57 -1.88 11.60
C SER A 37 6.80 -1.00 10.66
N LEU A 38 5.83 -0.27 11.20
CA LEU A 38 5.03 0.70 10.46
C LEU A 38 5.09 2.07 11.16
N CYS A 39 5.13 3.11 10.35
CA CYS A 39 5.03 4.49 10.79
C CYS A 39 4.06 5.23 9.87
N THR A 40 3.00 5.80 10.43
CA THR A 40 2.05 6.61 9.67
C THR A 40 2.61 8.00 9.40
N VAL A 41 2.02 8.69 8.44
CA VAL A 41 2.39 10.08 8.13
C VAL A 41 2.12 11.05 9.28
N ASP A 42 1.27 10.67 10.23
CA ASP A 42 0.95 11.42 11.46
C ASP A 42 1.78 10.98 12.68
N GLY A 43 2.79 10.12 12.48
CA GLY A 43 3.71 9.68 13.53
C GLY A 43 3.21 8.55 14.43
N GLN A 44 2.05 7.95 14.14
CA GLN A 44 1.62 6.72 14.82
C GLN A 44 2.51 5.55 14.40
N ARG A 45 2.97 4.73 15.35
CA ARG A 45 3.94 3.65 15.12
C ARG A 45 3.52 2.35 15.80
N HIS A 46 3.77 1.24 15.13
CA HIS A 46 3.59 -0.11 15.68
C HIS A 46 4.59 -1.07 15.06
N SER A 47 5.06 -2.06 15.80
CA SER A 47 6.14 -2.95 15.37
C SER A 47 5.97 -4.33 15.98
N VAL A 48 6.27 -5.36 15.19
CA VAL A 48 6.10 -6.78 15.56
C VAL A 48 7.36 -7.57 15.17
N GLY A 49 7.71 -8.56 16.00
CA GLY A 49 8.90 -9.39 15.80
C GLY A 49 10.21 -8.68 16.13
N GLU A 50 11.30 -9.10 15.48
CA GLU A 50 12.68 -8.63 15.68
C GLU A 50 12.94 -7.27 15.03
N SER A 51 12.04 -6.31 15.31
CA SER A 51 12.02 -4.98 14.69
C SER A 51 13.20 -4.06 15.09
N LYS A 52 13.85 -4.36 16.21
CA LYS A 52 14.98 -3.58 16.77
C LYS A 52 16.35 -4.11 16.38
N GLN A 53 16.42 -5.26 15.72
CA GLN A 53 17.68 -5.84 15.25
C GLN A 53 18.27 -4.97 14.14
N PRO A 54 19.52 -4.48 14.27
CA PRO A 54 20.18 -3.75 13.19
C PRO A 54 20.53 -4.67 12.01
N PHE A 55 20.34 -4.18 10.80
CA PHE A 55 20.74 -4.83 9.56
C PHE A 55 21.16 -3.79 8.50
N CYS A 56 21.97 -4.21 7.53
CA CYS A 56 22.38 -3.33 6.42
C CYS A 56 21.21 -3.05 5.46
N LEU A 57 21.01 -1.80 5.05
CA LEU A 57 20.00 -1.39 4.07
C LEU A 57 20.19 -2.07 2.71
N GLN A 58 21.45 -2.27 2.30
CA GLN A 58 21.75 -2.81 0.98
C GLN A 58 21.07 -1.97 -0.11
N SER A 59 20.54 -2.61 -1.17
CA SER A 59 19.83 -1.92 -2.25
C SER A 59 18.63 -1.07 -1.82
N CYS A 60 18.13 -1.17 -0.58
CA CYS A 60 17.09 -0.26 -0.05
C CYS A 60 17.59 1.20 0.10
N VAL A 61 18.90 1.44 0.04
CA VAL A 61 19.46 2.81 0.08
C VAL A 61 19.31 3.55 -1.25
N LYS A 62 19.24 2.84 -2.39
CA LYS A 62 19.25 3.43 -3.73
C LYS A 62 18.13 4.46 -3.96
N PRO A 63 16.87 4.23 -3.54
CA PRO A 63 15.82 5.25 -3.64
C PRO A 63 16.11 6.50 -2.80
N LEU A 64 16.70 6.32 -1.62
CA LEU A 64 17.03 7.42 -0.71
C LEU A 64 18.15 8.27 -1.29
N GLU A 65 19.18 7.63 -1.82
CA GLU A 65 20.29 8.28 -2.51
C GLU A 65 19.82 9.09 -3.73
N TYR A 66 18.96 8.49 -4.55
CA TYR A 66 18.35 9.17 -5.69
C TYR A 66 17.49 10.37 -5.26
N ALA A 67 16.70 10.23 -4.19
CA ALA A 67 15.91 11.33 -3.66
C ALA A 67 16.80 12.51 -3.22
N VAL A 68 17.92 12.25 -2.55
CA VAL A 68 18.90 13.28 -2.18
C VAL A 68 19.49 13.95 -3.42
N ALA A 69 19.90 13.18 -4.42
CA ALA A 69 20.46 13.73 -5.66
C ALA A 69 19.46 14.65 -6.39
N ILE A 70 18.19 14.27 -6.48
CA ILE A 70 17.13 15.10 -7.08
C ILE A 70 16.87 16.34 -6.22
N HIS A 71 16.83 16.20 -4.89
CA HIS A 71 16.62 17.31 -3.98
C HIS A 71 17.69 18.41 -4.15
N GLU A 72 18.95 18.02 -4.35
CA GLU A 72 20.07 18.96 -4.47
C GLU A 72 20.30 19.48 -5.90
N ALA A 73 20.18 18.62 -6.89
CA ALA A 73 20.59 18.92 -8.27
C ALA A 73 19.41 19.18 -9.22
N GLY A 74 18.20 18.77 -8.83
CA GLY A 74 16.99 18.81 -9.67
C GLY A 74 16.91 17.65 -10.67
N THR A 75 15.68 17.34 -11.08
CA THR A 75 15.36 16.21 -11.97
C THR A 75 16.10 16.28 -13.30
N GLU A 76 16.08 17.45 -13.94
CA GLU A 76 16.66 17.62 -15.26
C GLU A 76 18.15 17.28 -15.28
N LYS A 77 18.90 17.71 -14.26
CA LYS A 77 20.35 17.47 -14.20
C LYS A 77 20.68 16.02 -13.90
N VAL A 78 19.95 15.37 -13.00
CA VAL A 78 20.18 13.96 -12.64
C VAL A 78 19.90 13.06 -13.84
N HIS A 79 18.78 13.27 -14.53
CA HIS A 79 18.38 12.41 -15.64
C HIS A 79 19.10 12.65 -16.96
N ARG A 80 20.02 13.62 -17.03
CA ARG A 80 21.03 13.64 -18.08
C ARG A 80 21.99 12.43 -18.02
N TYR A 81 22.10 11.78 -16.85
CA TYR A 81 23.05 10.69 -16.62
C TYR A 81 22.40 9.33 -16.36
N VAL A 82 21.12 9.30 -15.96
CA VAL A 82 20.39 8.06 -15.68
C VAL A 82 18.98 8.14 -16.28
N GLY A 83 18.50 7.03 -16.83
CA GLY A 83 17.15 6.92 -17.37
C GLY A 83 16.05 6.91 -16.29
N MET A 84 14.81 6.76 -16.74
CA MET A 84 13.59 6.75 -15.91
C MET A 84 12.77 5.46 -16.07
N GLU A 85 13.26 4.50 -16.86
CA GLU A 85 12.45 3.37 -17.30
C GLU A 85 12.98 2.02 -16.77
N PRO A 86 12.09 1.02 -16.59
CA PRO A 86 12.54 -0.33 -16.32
C PRO A 86 13.33 -0.88 -17.51
N SER A 87 14.33 -1.72 -17.24
CA SER A 87 15.14 -2.32 -18.31
C SER A 87 14.40 -3.39 -19.11
N GLY A 88 13.32 -3.99 -18.56
CA GLY A 88 12.64 -5.15 -19.15
C GLY A 88 13.50 -6.43 -19.21
N LEU A 89 14.73 -6.37 -18.71
CA LEU A 89 15.74 -7.43 -18.75
C LEU A 89 16.13 -7.85 -17.33
N LYS A 90 16.67 -9.06 -17.19
CA LYS A 90 17.17 -9.53 -15.89
C LYS A 90 18.14 -8.51 -15.29
N PHE A 91 17.95 -8.15 -14.02
CA PHE A 91 18.76 -7.19 -13.27
C PHE A 91 20.26 -7.55 -13.23
N ASN A 92 20.57 -8.81 -13.53
CA ASN A 92 21.92 -9.33 -13.54
C ASN A 92 22.75 -9.01 -14.80
N LYS A 93 22.14 -8.43 -15.84
CA LYS A 93 22.83 -8.17 -17.10
C LYS A 93 23.38 -6.75 -17.17
N LEU A 94 24.55 -6.61 -17.78
CA LEU A 94 25.26 -5.34 -17.98
C LEU A 94 24.76 -4.69 -19.27
N TYR A 95 23.70 -3.88 -19.19
CA TYR A 95 23.19 -3.12 -20.32
C TYR A 95 22.98 -1.65 -19.93
N LEU A 96 23.27 -0.78 -20.89
CA LEU A 96 22.85 0.61 -20.91
C LEU A 96 21.67 0.72 -21.89
N ASP A 97 20.92 1.80 -21.80
CA ASP A 97 19.90 2.15 -22.77
C ASP A 97 20.51 2.60 -24.12
N GLU A 98 19.66 2.93 -25.08
CA GLU A 98 20.07 3.39 -26.42
C GLU A 98 20.86 4.71 -26.39
N GLU A 99 20.79 5.46 -25.29
CA GLU A 99 21.51 6.72 -25.07
C GLU A 99 22.80 6.54 -24.25
N ASP A 100 23.27 5.30 -24.07
CA ASP A 100 24.45 4.95 -23.25
C ASP A 100 24.32 5.39 -21.78
N LYS A 101 23.10 5.34 -21.20
CA LYS A 101 22.85 5.60 -19.78
C LYS A 101 22.35 4.34 -19.06
N PRO A 102 22.55 4.23 -17.74
CA PRO A 102 21.85 3.20 -16.97
C PRO A 102 20.34 3.46 -16.99
N HIS A 103 19.55 2.40 -17.14
CA HIS A 103 18.10 2.50 -17.30
C HIS A 103 17.35 3.28 -16.20
N ASN A 104 17.75 3.11 -14.93
CA ASN A 104 17.11 3.75 -13.79
C ASN A 104 18.03 3.71 -12.55
N PRO A 105 17.79 4.54 -11.52
CA PRO A 105 18.58 4.54 -10.27
C PRO A 105 18.37 3.31 -9.37
N MET A 106 17.37 2.46 -9.63
CA MET A 106 17.08 1.29 -8.78
C MET A 106 17.99 0.10 -9.07
N VAL A 107 18.68 0.10 -10.22
CA VAL A 107 19.73 -0.87 -10.57
C VAL A 107 21.11 -0.38 -10.15
N ASN A 108 22.07 -1.29 -9.97
CA ASN A 108 23.42 -0.96 -9.48
C ASN A 108 24.14 0.07 -10.34
N ALA A 109 24.07 -0.05 -11.68
CA ALA A 109 24.72 0.90 -12.58
C ALA A 109 24.18 2.33 -12.42
N GLY A 110 22.86 2.48 -12.27
CA GLY A 110 22.23 3.77 -12.02
C GLY A 110 22.63 4.33 -10.66
N ALA A 111 22.59 3.51 -9.61
CA ALA A 111 23.00 3.93 -8.27
C ALA A 111 24.46 4.41 -8.22
N ILE A 112 25.41 3.70 -8.88
CA ILE A 112 26.82 4.13 -8.97
C ILE A 112 26.94 5.50 -9.67
N VAL A 113 26.16 5.74 -10.73
CA VAL A 113 26.13 7.05 -11.40
C VAL A 113 25.53 8.11 -10.47
N ILE A 114 24.46 7.81 -9.74
CA ILE A 114 23.91 8.72 -8.72
C ILE A 114 24.96 9.07 -7.65
N SER A 115 25.74 8.09 -7.18
CA SER A 115 26.80 8.32 -6.19
C SER A 115 27.83 9.37 -6.66
N SER A 116 28.07 9.44 -7.98
CA SER A 116 28.97 10.44 -8.58
C SER A 116 28.37 11.85 -8.70
N LEU A 117 27.04 11.98 -8.59
CA LEU A 117 26.31 13.24 -8.76
C LEU A 117 26.11 14.00 -7.45
N ILE A 118 26.09 13.29 -6.32
CA ILE A 118 25.92 13.89 -5.00
C ILE A 118 27.14 14.76 -4.71
N LYS A 119 26.90 16.07 -4.62
CA LYS A 119 27.97 17.06 -4.51
C LYS A 119 28.53 17.08 -3.11
N VAL A 120 29.84 16.91 -3.01
CA VAL A 120 30.60 17.35 -1.85
C VAL A 120 31.16 18.74 -2.13
N THR A 121 30.66 19.75 -1.41
CA THR A 121 31.45 20.97 -1.17
C THR A 121 32.72 20.55 -0.42
N ARG A 122 33.88 21.07 -0.84
CA ARG A 122 35.27 20.78 -0.38
C ARG A 122 35.53 20.59 1.13
N GLN A 123 34.55 20.79 2.01
CA GLN A 123 34.64 20.79 3.46
C GLN A 123 34.01 19.55 4.16
N THR A 124 33.18 18.74 3.49
CA THR A 124 32.45 17.63 4.14
C THR A 124 32.71 16.30 3.42
N ALA A 125 33.12 15.24 4.10
CA ALA A 125 33.26 13.92 3.44
C ALA A 125 31.89 13.42 2.89
N TYR A 126 31.91 12.64 1.79
CA TYR A 126 30.71 12.14 1.09
C TYR A 126 29.70 11.44 2.03
N ARG A 127 30.20 10.55 2.89
CA ARG A 127 29.37 9.74 3.79
C ARG A 127 28.64 10.54 4.87
N PRO A 128 29.29 11.43 5.66
CA PRO A 128 28.59 12.28 6.62
C PRO A 128 27.39 13.06 6.04
N HIS A 129 27.50 13.53 4.81
CA HIS A 129 26.45 14.31 4.15
C HIS A 129 25.18 13.50 3.90
N VAL A 130 25.28 12.34 3.23
CA VAL A 130 24.11 11.47 3.00
C VAL A 130 23.60 10.85 4.29
N MET A 131 24.49 10.54 5.25
CA MET A 131 24.09 10.07 6.57
C MET A 131 23.25 11.10 7.33
N ASP A 132 23.50 12.40 7.16
CA ASP A 132 22.68 13.46 7.76
C ASP A 132 21.25 13.45 7.21
N PHE A 133 21.10 13.35 5.88
CA PHE A 133 19.77 13.19 5.25
C PHE A 133 19.06 11.93 5.74
N ILE A 134 19.74 10.79 5.80
CA ILE A 134 19.15 9.52 6.26
C ILE A 134 18.72 9.61 7.73
N LYS A 135 19.52 10.25 8.59
CA LYS A 135 19.15 10.51 9.99
C LYS A 135 17.94 11.43 10.13
N LYS A 136 17.87 12.50 9.32
CA LYS A 136 16.71 13.39 9.27
C LYS A 136 15.45 12.65 8.81
N MET A 137 15.55 11.83 7.76
CA MET A 137 14.44 10.99 7.28
C MET A 137 14.00 9.96 8.34
N ALA A 138 14.91 9.46 9.17
CA ALA A 138 14.60 8.57 10.28
C ALA A 138 14.15 9.29 11.56
N GLY A 139 14.06 10.61 11.57
CA GLY A 139 13.73 11.40 12.75
C GLY A 139 14.70 11.20 13.92
N GLN A 140 16.00 11.12 13.62
CA GLN A 140 17.10 10.92 14.59
C GLN A 140 17.10 9.55 15.29
N GLU A 141 16.39 8.56 14.75
CA GLU A 141 16.50 7.17 15.19
C GLU A 141 17.81 6.49 14.74
N TYR A 142 17.93 5.20 15.05
CA TYR A 142 19.13 4.43 14.76
C TYR A 142 19.46 4.42 13.26
N VAL A 143 20.59 5.04 12.92
CA VAL A 143 21.25 4.97 11.61
C VAL A 143 22.73 4.72 11.88
N GLY A 144 23.15 3.48 11.65
CA GLY A 144 24.50 2.96 11.88
C GLY A 144 25.30 2.78 10.59
N PHE A 145 26.47 2.15 10.70
CA PHE A 145 27.32 1.84 9.56
C PHE A 145 28.16 0.59 9.86
N SER A 146 28.09 -0.38 8.95
CA SER A 146 28.80 -1.65 9.05
C SER A 146 30.11 -1.61 8.27
N ASN A 147 31.22 -1.25 8.93
CA ASN A 147 32.52 -1.28 8.25
C ASN A 147 32.90 -2.69 7.77
N ALA A 148 32.46 -3.73 8.49
CA ALA A 148 32.76 -5.11 8.14
C ALA A 148 32.01 -5.56 6.86
N THR A 149 30.74 -5.15 6.70
CA THR A 149 29.99 -5.38 5.45
C THR A 149 30.57 -4.56 4.31
N PHE A 150 30.99 -3.31 4.56
CA PHE A 150 31.63 -2.47 3.55
C PHE A 150 32.90 -3.11 2.97
N GLN A 151 33.82 -3.57 3.82
CA GLN A 151 35.03 -4.26 3.34
C GLN A 151 34.66 -5.55 2.59
N SER A 152 33.72 -6.33 3.14
CA SER A 152 33.27 -7.59 2.54
C SER A 152 32.62 -7.40 1.16
N GLU A 153 31.84 -6.33 0.96
CA GLU A 153 31.23 -5.99 -0.33
C GLU A 153 32.26 -5.47 -1.31
N LYS A 154 33.22 -4.68 -0.84
CA LYS A 154 34.28 -4.14 -1.69
C LYS A 154 35.19 -5.26 -2.19
N GLU A 155 35.56 -6.22 -1.34
CA GLU A 155 36.40 -7.37 -1.69
C GLU A 155 35.71 -8.35 -2.66
N THR A 156 34.40 -8.52 -2.55
CA THR A 156 33.61 -9.44 -3.40
C THR A 156 32.84 -8.71 -4.51
N GLY A 157 33.12 -7.42 -4.70
CA GLY A 157 32.36 -6.49 -5.54
C GLY A 157 32.73 -6.47 -7.03
N ASP A 158 33.37 -7.53 -7.55
CA ASP A 158 33.94 -7.60 -8.90
C ASP A 158 32.99 -7.11 -10.00
N ARG A 159 31.71 -7.48 -9.89
CA ARG A 159 30.69 -7.07 -10.85
C ARG A 159 30.46 -5.56 -10.84
N ASN A 160 30.46 -4.93 -9.67
CA ASN A 160 30.29 -3.48 -9.59
C ASN A 160 31.55 -2.74 -10.10
N PHE A 161 32.74 -3.33 -9.94
CA PHE A 161 33.95 -2.82 -10.61
C PHE A 161 33.83 -2.90 -12.13
N ALA A 162 33.38 -4.03 -12.68
CA ALA A 162 33.14 -4.17 -14.12
C ALA A 162 32.13 -3.14 -14.65
N ILE A 163 31.03 -2.93 -13.92
CA ILE A 163 30.06 -1.86 -14.20
C ILE A 163 30.76 -0.49 -14.21
N GLY A 164 31.53 -0.18 -13.17
CA GLY A 164 32.24 1.09 -13.05
C GLY A 164 33.18 1.37 -14.22
N TYR A 165 34.01 0.38 -14.60
CA TYR A 165 34.90 0.53 -15.76
C TYR A 165 34.14 0.71 -17.07
N TYR A 166 33.04 -0.03 -17.28
CA TYR A 166 32.21 0.12 -18.46
C TYR A 166 31.55 1.51 -18.55
N LEU A 167 31.00 2.01 -17.44
CA LEU A 167 30.44 3.36 -17.32
C LEU A 167 31.50 4.45 -17.56
N LYS A 168 32.74 4.21 -17.10
CA LYS A 168 33.88 5.12 -17.31
C LYS A 168 34.24 5.22 -18.79
N GLU A 169 34.32 4.10 -19.49
CA GLU A 169 34.58 4.05 -20.94
C GLU A 169 33.50 4.81 -21.73
N LYS A 170 32.24 4.60 -21.35
CA LYS A 170 31.06 5.23 -21.97
C LYS A 170 30.81 6.67 -21.53
N LYS A 171 31.66 7.24 -20.67
CA LYS A 171 31.55 8.63 -20.16
C LYS A 171 30.22 8.92 -19.46
N CYS A 172 29.66 7.93 -18.77
CA CYS A 172 28.41 8.08 -18.01
C CYS A 172 28.57 8.91 -16.72
N PHE A 173 29.80 9.25 -16.33
CA PHE A 173 30.08 10.06 -15.15
C PHE A 173 30.19 11.56 -15.47
N PRO A 174 29.83 12.46 -14.54
CA PRO A 174 30.05 13.89 -14.68
C PRO A 174 31.52 14.25 -14.90
N ARG A 175 31.79 15.37 -15.58
CA ARG A 175 33.16 15.86 -15.78
C ARG A 175 33.85 16.11 -14.43
N GLY A 176 34.99 15.48 -14.23
CA GLY A 176 35.81 15.59 -13.01
C GLY A 176 35.41 14.64 -11.88
N ALA A 177 34.41 13.77 -12.08
CA ALA A 177 34.10 12.70 -11.14
C ALA A 177 35.02 11.49 -11.38
N GLU A 178 35.62 10.97 -10.31
CA GLU A 178 36.43 9.76 -10.36
C GLU A 178 35.57 8.52 -10.11
N MET A 179 35.70 7.52 -10.99
CA MET A 179 34.90 6.29 -10.92
C MET A 179 35.13 5.50 -9.62
N ILE A 180 36.40 5.42 -9.16
CA ILE A 180 36.76 4.68 -7.95
C ILE A 180 36.14 5.33 -6.71
N ASP A 181 36.12 6.66 -6.64
CA ASP A 181 35.51 7.39 -5.53
C ASP A 181 33.99 7.18 -5.49
N ALA A 182 33.33 7.23 -6.65
CA ALA A 182 31.89 6.96 -6.75
C ALA A 182 31.55 5.52 -6.33
N LEU A 183 32.38 4.55 -6.72
CA LEU A 183 32.17 3.14 -6.40
C LEU A 183 32.43 2.85 -4.91
N ASP A 184 33.48 3.42 -4.34
CA ASP A 184 33.75 3.33 -2.89
C ASP A 184 32.63 3.97 -2.08
N PHE A 185 32.10 5.11 -2.54
CA PHE A 185 30.96 5.74 -1.90
C PHE A 185 29.69 4.90 -2.01
N TYR A 186 29.41 4.31 -3.17
CA TYR A 186 28.30 3.37 -3.36
C TYR A 186 28.34 2.20 -2.37
N PHE A 187 29.50 1.56 -2.17
CA PHE A 187 29.66 0.48 -1.19
C PHE A 187 29.43 0.96 0.25
N GLN A 188 29.86 2.18 0.59
CA GLN A 188 29.60 2.77 1.90
C GLN A 188 28.09 2.97 2.14
N LEU A 189 27.36 3.44 1.13
CA LEU A 189 25.90 3.62 1.24
C LEU A 189 25.15 2.29 1.40
N CYS A 190 25.54 1.25 0.67
CA CYS A 190 24.94 -0.08 0.80
C CYS A 190 25.16 -0.71 2.19
N SER A 191 26.22 -0.29 2.88
CA SER A 191 26.62 -0.77 4.21
C SER A 191 26.07 0.06 5.38
N ILE A 192 25.14 0.98 5.13
CA ILE A 192 24.42 1.71 6.19
C ILE A 192 23.50 0.74 6.93
N GLU A 193 23.51 0.81 8.27
CA GLU A 193 22.68 -0.04 9.13
C GLU A 193 21.46 0.71 9.64
N VAL A 194 20.31 0.03 9.67
CA VAL A 194 19.05 0.53 10.21
C VAL A 194 18.36 -0.57 11.00
N THR A 195 17.31 -0.22 11.75
CA THR A 195 16.36 -1.18 12.30
C THR A 195 15.07 -1.13 11.48
N CYS A 196 14.11 -2.04 11.72
CA CYS A 196 12.79 -1.90 11.10
C CYS A 196 12.13 -0.59 11.56
N GLU A 197 12.28 -0.26 12.85
CA GLU A 197 11.74 0.96 13.45
C GLU A 197 12.22 2.24 12.77
N SER A 198 13.53 2.39 12.54
CA SER A 198 14.04 3.59 11.85
C SER A 198 13.74 3.58 10.36
N GLY A 199 13.78 2.40 9.73
CA GLY A 199 13.42 2.22 8.32
C GLY A 199 11.96 2.56 8.00
N SER A 200 11.03 2.29 8.93
CA SER A 200 9.60 2.62 8.73
C SER A 200 9.37 4.14 8.77
N VAL A 201 10.11 4.87 9.61
CA VAL A 201 10.08 6.35 9.65
C VAL A 201 10.66 6.94 8.35
N MET A 202 11.74 6.37 7.80
CA MET A 202 12.27 6.78 6.49
C MET A 202 11.23 6.59 5.37
N ALA A 203 10.59 5.43 5.32
CA ALA A 203 9.50 5.16 4.36
C ALA A 203 8.33 6.15 4.55
N ALA A 204 7.99 6.47 5.80
CA ALA A 204 6.90 7.38 6.12
C ALA A 204 7.22 8.84 5.76
N THR A 205 8.50 9.23 5.82
CA THR A 205 8.97 10.52 5.30
C THR A 205 8.74 10.64 3.79
N LEU A 206 8.94 9.55 3.04
CA LEU A 206 8.56 9.52 1.62
C LEU A 206 7.03 9.54 1.44
N ALA A 207 6.28 8.81 2.28
CA ALA A 207 4.81 8.83 2.25
C ALA A 207 4.22 10.23 2.53
N HIS A 208 4.90 11.03 3.36
CA HIS A 208 4.49 12.37 3.79
C HIS A 208 5.13 13.49 2.93
N GLY A 209 5.49 13.20 1.68
CA GLY A 209 5.95 14.22 0.74
C GLY A 209 7.29 14.86 1.08
N GLY A 210 8.15 14.15 1.82
CA GLY A 210 9.50 14.58 2.17
C GLY A 210 9.60 15.29 3.52
N ILE A 211 8.52 15.32 4.29
CA ILE A 211 8.49 15.85 5.65
C ILE A 211 8.57 14.66 6.62
N CYS A 212 9.48 14.70 7.59
CA CYS A 212 9.60 13.62 8.57
C CYS A 212 8.38 13.61 9.51
N PRO A 213 7.66 12.48 9.65
CA PRO A 213 6.38 12.44 10.36
C PRO A 213 6.51 12.64 11.88
N ILE A 214 7.70 12.40 12.46
CA ILE A 214 7.93 12.51 13.90
C ILE A 214 8.67 13.79 14.32
N THR A 215 9.25 14.52 13.37
CA THR A 215 9.94 15.80 13.65
C THR A 215 9.29 17.01 12.99
N GLY A 216 8.49 16.82 11.93
CA GLY A 216 7.92 17.89 11.11
C GLY A 216 8.93 18.61 10.21
N GLU A 217 10.20 18.18 10.19
CA GLU A 217 11.24 18.77 9.35
C GLU A 217 11.02 18.41 7.87
N ARG A 218 11.10 19.39 6.97
CA ARG A 218 11.16 19.13 5.52
C ARG A 218 12.58 18.68 5.15
N VAL A 219 12.74 17.38 4.93
CA VAL A 219 14.01 16.75 4.61
C VAL A 219 14.27 16.68 3.10
N LEU A 220 13.21 16.47 2.30
CA LEU A 220 13.29 16.33 0.84
C LEU A 220 12.31 17.26 0.14
N SER A 221 12.57 17.55 -1.13
CA SER A 221 11.61 18.26 -1.99
C SER A 221 10.50 17.30 -2.43
N ALA A 222 9.28 17.82 -2.58
CA ALA A 222 8.14 17.02 -3.03
C ALA A 222 8.38 16.42 -4.43
N GLU A 223 9.12 17.13 -5.28
CA GLU A 223 9.55 16.65 -6.60
C GLU A 223 10.43 15.39 -6.48
N ALA A 224 11.46 15.43 -5.63
CA ALA A 224 12.33 14.28 -5.40
C ALA A 224 11.52 13.07 -4.92
N VAL A 225 10.64 13.27 -3.96
CA VAL A 225 9.80 12.20 -3.40
C VAL A 225 8.90 11.58 -4.47
N ARG A 226 8.19 12.40 -5.26
CA ARG A 226 7.31 11.91 -6.34
C ARG A 226 8.08 11.05 -7.34
N ASN A 227 9.25 11.52 -7.78
CA ASN A 227 10.05 10.79 -8.77
C ASN A 227 10.57 9.47 -8.18
N THR A 228 11.05 9.50 -6.92
CA THR A 228 11.53 8.31 -6.22
C THR A 228 10.42 7.26 -6.09
N LEU A 229 9.21 7.66 -5.67
CA LEU A 229 8.08 6.74 -5.54
C LEU A 229 7.65 6.15 -6.89
N SER A 230 7.70 6.95 -7.96
CA SER A 230 7.38 6.48 -9.31
C SER A 230 8.36 5.39 -9.77
N LEU A 231 9.66 5.58 -9.53
CA LEU A 231 10.69 4.60 -9.89
C LEU A 231 10.73 3.39 -8.95
N MET A 232 10.36 3.56 -7.68
CA MET A 232 10.17 2.44 -6.76
C MET A 232 9.01 1.55 -7.23
N HIS A 233 7.92 2.15 -7.73
CA HIS A 233 6.79 1.42 -8.27
C HIS A 233 7.17 0.56 -9.47
N SER A 234 7.88 1.11 -10.46
CA SER A 234 8.19 0.40 -11.72
C SER A 234 9.50 -0.41 -11.70
N CYS A 235 10.48 -0.06 -10.85
CA CYS A 235 11.85 -0.61 -10.90
C CYS A 235 12.38 -1.13 -9.55
N GLY A 236 11.58 -1.15 -8.49
CA GLY A 236 12.11 -1.29 -7.13
C GLY A 236 12.38 -2.73 -6.61
N MET A 237 11.77 -3.76 -7.18
CA MET A 237 11.81 -5.14 -6.67
C MET A 237 12.55 -6.11 -7.61
N TYR A 238 13.65 -5.67 -8.22
CA TYR A 238 14.42 -6.43 -9.22
C TYR A 238 13.53 -6.90 -10.38
N ASP A 239 13.70 -8.13 -10.86
CA ASP A 239 12.89 -8.68 -11.96
C ASP A 239 11.40 -8.86 -11.56
N PHE A 240 11.10 -8.83 -10.25
CA PHE A 240 9.74 -8.92 -9.72
C PHE A 240 9.00 -7.56 -9.74
N SER A 241 9.65 -6.45 -10.13
CA SER A 241 9.06 -5.11 -10.09
C SER A 241 7.72 -5.01 -10.83
N GLY A 242 7.62 -5.61 -12.03
CA GLY A 242 6.36 -5.60 -12.80
C GLY A 242 5.24 -6.38 -12.12
N GLN A 243 5.54 -7.55 -11.54
CA GLN A 243 4.55 -8.36 -10.82
C GLN A 243 4.15 -7.71 -9.49
N MET A 244 5.09 -7.10 -8.78
CA MET A 244 4.81 -6.31 -7.58
C MET A 244 3.89 -5.12 -7.89
N ALA A 245 4.20 -4.35 -8.94
CA ALA A 245 3.39 -3.22 -9.36
C ALA A 245 1.98 -3.63 -9.80
N PHE A 246 1.82 -4.83 -10.37
CA PHE A 246 0.53 -5.33 -10.83
C PHE A 246 -0.33 -5.94 -9.70
N HIS A 247 0.27 -6.75 -8.81
CA HIS A 247 -0.47 -7.47 -7.77
C HIS A 247 -0.60 -6.69 -6.46
N VAL A 248 0.43 -5.94 -6.07
CA VAL A 248 0.46 -5.17 -4.82
C VAL A 248 0.25 -3.68 -5.09
N GLY A 249 0.80 -3.17 -6.19
CA GLY A 249 0.56 -1.79 -6.61
C GLY A 249 1.18 -0.71 -5.73
N LEU A 250 2.07 -1.07 -4.80
CA LEU A 250 2.71 -0.13 -3.88
C LEU A 250 4.19 0.12 -4.24
N PRO A 251 4.69 1.37 -4.16
CA PRO A 251 6.10 1.65 -4.27
C PRO A 251 6.91 0.91 -3.20
N ALA A 252 7.86 0.08 -3.64
CA ALA A 252 8.70 -0.70 -2.73
C ALA A 252 10.14 -0.79 -3.24
N LYS A 253 11.10 -1.01 -2.34
CA LYS A 253 12.47 -1.38 -2.70
C LYS A 253 12.95 -2.52 -1.82
N SER A 254 13.47 -3.56 -2.46
CA SER A 254 14.07 -4.71 -1.80
C SER A 254 15.59 -4.59 -1.66
N GLY A 255 16.14 -5.17 -0.60
CA GLY A 255 17.56 -5.28 -0.29
C GLY A 255 17.94 -6.74 -0.06
N VAL A 256 19.16 -7.11 -0.48
CA VAL A 256 19.68 -8.48 -0.35
C VAL A 256 19.97 -8.89 1.11
N SER A 257 19.85 -7.96 2.06
CA SER A 257 19.82 -8.23 3.50
C SER A 257 18.50 -8.84 3.97
N GLY A 258 17.50 -8.95 3.09
CA GLY A 258 16.14 -9.34 3.44
C GLY A 258 15.21 -8.18 3.79
N ALA A 259 15.67 -6.94 3.60
CA ALA A 259 14.90 -5.73 3.84
C ALA A 259 13.93 -5.43 2.69
N VAL A 260 12.74 -4.94 3.01
CA VAL A 260 11.77 -4.39 2.05
C VAL A 260 11.26 -3.06 2.59
N LEU A 261 11.67 -1.97 1.95
CA LEU A 261 11.16 -0.61 2.20
C LEU A 261 9.88 -0.43 1.38
N LEU A 262 8.73 -0.29 2.03
CA LEU A 262 7.41 -0.17 1.41
C LEU A 262 6.78 1.18 1.76
N VAL A 263 6.19 1.84 0.78
CA VAL A 263 5.53 3.14 0.98
C VAL A 263 4.07 3.06 0.54
N VAL A 264 3.16 3.50 1.41
CA VAL A 264 1.75 3.78 1.08
C VAL A 264 1.59 5.30 1.08
N PRO A 265 1.62 5.95 -0.10
CA PRO A 265 1.63 7.41 -0.20
C PRO A 265 0.47 8.05 0.56
N ASN A 266 0.76 9.12 1.30
CA ASN A 266 -0.18 9.85 2.16
C ASN A 266 -0.79 9.06 3.34
N VAL A 267 -0.34 7.82 3.61
CA VAL A 267 -0.87 6.99 4.70
C VAL A 267 0.25 6.57 5.66
N MET A 268 1.23 5.81 5.18
CA MET A 268 2.27 5.25 6.03
C MET A 268 3.49 4.75 5.26
N GLY A 269 4.60 4.59 5.97
CA GLY A 269 5.76 3.81 5.57
C GLY A 269 5.86 2.52 6.38
N VAL A 270 6.36 1.47 5.74
CA VAL A 270 6.56 0.16 6.34
C VAL A 270 7.96 -0.35 6.01
N MET A 271 8.62 -0.96 6.98
CA MET A 271 9.86 -1.69 6.78
C MET A 271 9.65 -3.13 7.24
N CYS A 272 9.81 -4.08 6.32
CA CYS A 272 9.84 -5.50 6.61
C CYS A 272 11.26 -6.02 6.52
N TRP A 273 11.63 -6.96 7.38
CA TRP A 273 12.93 -7.58 7.34
C TRP A 273 12.83 -9.09 7.62
N SER A 274 13.30 -9.88 6.64
CA SER A 274 13.54 -11.31 6.79
C SER A 274 14.70 -11.73 5.89
N PRO A 275 15.82 -12.21 6.45
CA PRO A 275 17.02 -12.58 5.69
C PRO A 275 16.80 -13.60 4.54
N PRO A 276 15.90 -14.60 4.64
CA PRO A 276 15.66 -15.53 3.54
C PRO A 276 15.07 -14.86 2.29
N LEU A 277 15.79 -15.01 1.19
CA LEU A 277 15.43 -14.48 -0.13
C LEU A 277 14.84 -15.54 -1.05
N ASP A 278 14.02 -15.09 -2.00
CA ASP A 278 13.55 -15.87 -3.14
C ASP A 278 14.65 -16.02 -4.21
N LYS A 279 14.32 -16.66 -5.34
CA LYS A 279 15.25 -16.86 -6.46
C LYS A 279 15.65 -15.57 -7.18
N VAL A 280 14.91 -14.49 -6.99
CA VAL A 280 15.11 -13.18 -7.65
C VAL A 280 15.93 -12.24 -6.75
N GLY A 281 15.98 -12.51 -5.44
CA GLY A 281 16.74 -11.75 -4.44
C GLY A 281 15.85 -10.92 -3.51
N ASN A 282 14.54 -11.14 -3.49
CA ASN A 282 13.60 -10.44 -2.62
C ASN A 282 13.29 -11.25 -1.35
N SER A 283 13.00 -10.56 -0.24
CA SER A 283 12.59 -11.22 1.00
C SER A 283 11.28 -12.00 0.82
N VAL A 284 11.31 -13.30 1.12
CA VAL A 284 10.15 -14.18 0.94
C VAL A 284 8.99 -13.75 1.85
N ARG A 285 9.26 -13.57 3.14
CA ARG A 285 8.25 -13.12 4.11
C ARG A 285 7.84 -11.67 3.86
N GLY A 286 8.77 -10.82 3.41
CA GLY A 286 8.50 -9.42 3.07
C GLY A 286 7.49 -9.29 1.92
N ILE A 287 7.66 -10.04 0.82
CA ILE A 287 6.71 -10.02 -0.30
C ILE A 287 5.34 -10.57 0.14
N HIS A 288 5.32 -11.69 0.86
CA HIS A 288 4.06 -12.28 1.33
C HIS A 288 3.28 -11.30 2.20
N PHE A 289 3.95 -10.62 3.13
CA PHE A 289 3.32 -9.57 3.94
C PHE A 289 2.72 -8.46 3.08
N CYS A 290 3.43 -8.00 2.04
CA CYS A 290 2.92 -6.95 1.16
C CYS A 290 1.67 -7.40 0.38
N GLN A 291 1.59 -8.67 -0.04
CA GLN A 291 0.43 -9.23 -0.72
C GLN A 291 -0.77 -9.32 0.22
N GLU A 292 -0.59 -9.86 1.43
CA GLU A 292 -1.65 -9.94 2.44
C GLU A 292 -2.17 -8.55 2.82
N LEU A 293 -1.27 -7.57 2.97
CA LEU A 293 -1.64 -6.19 3.29
C LEU A 293 -2.65 -5.63 2.26
N VAL A 294 -2.43 -5.84 0.97
CA VAL A 294 -3.30 -5.31 -0.10
C VAL A 294 -4.52 -6.21 -0.36
N SER A 295 -4.45 -7.49 0.01
CA SER A 295 -5.63 -8.37 0.03
C SER A 295 -6.62 -7.94 1.11
N SER A 296 -6.13 -7.56 2.30
CA SER A 296 -6.96 -7.11 3.42
C SER A 296 -7.41 -5.64 3.30
N PHE A 297 -6.55 -4.75 2.81
CA PHE A 297 -6.81 -3.31 2.78
C PHE A 297 -6.83 -2.71 1.37
N ASN A 298 -7.62 -1.65 1.17
CA ASN A 298 -7.72 -0.93 -0.11
C ASN A 298 -6.52 0.02 -0.38
N PHE A 299 -5.30 -0.47 -0.14
CA PHE A 299 -4.07 0.30 -0.31
C PHE A 299 -3.44 0.16 -1.70
N HIS A 300 -3.92 -0.75 -2.56
CA HIS A 300 -3.43 -0.81 -3.93
C HIS A 300 -3.55 0.57 -4.58
N ASN A 301 -2.51 1.04 -5.28
CA ASN A 301 -2.50 2.41 -5.82
C ASN A 301 -3.62 2.67 -6.84
N TYR A 302 -4.18 1.59 -7.42
CA TYR A 302 -5.32 1.63 -8.34
C TYR A 302 -6.63 1.05 -7.75
N ASP A 303 -6.70 0.82 -6.43
CA ASP A 303 -7.96 0.44 -5.78
C ASP A 303 -8.93 1.63 -5.68
N ASN A 304 -10.22 1.32 -5.60
CA ASN A 304 -11.26 2.32 -5.45
C ASN A 304 -11.47 2.69 -3.97
N LEU A 305 -11.51 3.99 -3.67
CA LEU A 305 -11.71 4.50 -2.31
C LEU A 305 -13.17 4.54 -1.86
N ARG A 306 -14.14 4.38 -2.77
CA ARG A 306 -15.59 4.46 -2.51
C ARG A 306 -16.30 3.12 -2.59
N HIS A 307 -15.95 2.30 -3.56
CA HIS A 307 -16.61 1.03 -3.86
C HIS A 307 -15.59 -0.10 -3.77
N PHE A 308 -15.50 -0.73 -2.60
CA PHE A 308 -14.67 -1.91 -2.36
C PHE A 308 -15.51 -2.95 -1.62
N VAL A 309 -15.54 -4.19 -2.12
CA VAL A 309 -16.58 -5.17 -1.73
C VAL A 309 -16.25 -5.88 -0.41
N LYS A 310 -14.96 -6.11 -0.10
CA LYS A 310 -14.52 -6.88 1.09
C LYS A 310 -13.27 -6.36 1.80
N LYS A 311 -12.58 -5.37 1.22
CA LYS A 311 -11.37 -4.80 1.80
C LYS A 311 -11.73 -3.82 2.91
N GLN A 312 -10.82 -3.57 3.82
CA GLN A 312 -10.97 -2.55 4.86
C GLN A 312 -10.29 -1.25 4.41
N ASP A 313 -10.88 -0.11 4.77
CA ASP A 313 -10.26 1.21 4.60
C ASP A 313 -9.99 1.86 5.96
N PRO A 314 -8.76 1.73 6.48
CA PRO A 314 -8.46 2.18 7.84
C PRO A 314 -8.33 3.71 7.96
N ARG A 315 -8.46 4.45 6.85
CA ARG A 315 -8.59 5.92 6.86
C ARG A 315 -9.96 6.38 7.37
N ARG A 316 -10.93 5.47 7.41
CA ARG A 316 -12.30 5.73 7.85
C ARG A 316 -12.50 5.18 9.26
N GLN A 317 -13.32 5.84 10.08
CA GLN A 317 -13.60 5.34 11.43
C GLN A 317 -14.57 4.15 11.38
N ASP A 318 -14.27 3.11 12.15
CA ASP A 318 -15.16 1.96 12.33
C ASP A 318 -16.57 2.42 12.74
N GLY A 319 -17.57 2.03 11.94
CA GLY A 319 -18.99 2.33 12.18
C GLY A 319 -19.49 3.66 11.59
N ASP A 320 -18.62 4.63 11.29
CA ASP A 320 -19.04 5.91 10.69
C ASP A 320 -19.52 5.72 9.25
N ASP A 321 -18.85 4.87 8.47
CA ASP A 321 -19.28 4.51 7.12
C ASP A 321 -20.62 3.80 7.10
N ARG A 322 -20.83 2.85 8.01
CA ARG A 322 -22.11 2.14 8.13
C ARG A 322 -23.20 3.11 8.52
N ASN A 323 -23.00 3.92 9.55
CA ASN A 323 -24.00 4.90 10.01
C ASN A 323 -24.30 5.95 8.94
N LYS A 324 -23.28 6.49 8.25
CA LYS A 324 -23.47 7.41 7.11
C LYS A 324 -24.22 6.76 5.96
N SER A 325 -23.88 5.52 5.62
CA SER A 325 -24.57 4.77 4.57
C SER A 325 -26.04 4.53 4.94
N VAL A 326 -26.32 4.15 6.19
CA VAL A 326 -27.68 4.00 6.72
C VAL A 326 -28.43 5.32 6.66
N VAL A 327 -27.85 6.41 7.17
CA VAL A 327 -28.49 7.74 7.15
C VAL A 327 -28.78 8.19 5.72
N ASN A 328 -27.84 8.01 4.79
CA ASN A 328 -28.03 8.37 3.38
C ASN A 328 -29.12 7.52 2.72
N LEU A 329 -29.19 6.22 3.05
CA LEU A 329 -30.23 5.31 2.59
C LEU A 329 -31.62 5.74 3.11
N MET A 330 -31.73 6.04 4.41
CA MET A 330 -32.98 6.49 5.03
C MET A 330 -33.42 7.85 4.48
N PHE A 331 -32.49 8.78 4.25
CA PHE A 331 -32.80 10.09 3.69
C PHE A 331 -33.31 10.00 2.25
N ALA A 332 -32.76 9.08 1.45
CA ALA A 332 -33.27 8.80 0.10
C ALA A 332 -34.70 8.22 0.16
N ALA A 333 -34.99 7.35 1.12
CA ALA A 333 -36.34 6.83 1.34
C ALA A 333 -37.32 7.91 1.82
N TYR A 334 -36.89 8.81 2.71
CA TYR A 334 -37.67 9.95 3.21
C TYR A 334 -38.01 10.97 2.11
N SER A 335 -37.04 11.30 1.25
CA SER A 335 -37.22 12.27 0.16
C SER A 335 -37.94 11.71 -1.07
N GLY A 336 -38.15 10.40 -1.15
CA GLY A 336 -38.75 9.74 -2.31
C GLY A 336 -37.80 9.57 -3.51
N ASP A 337 -36.48 9.72 -3.32
CA ASP A 337 -35.50 9.62 -4.41
C ASP A 337 -35.18 8.16 -4.79
N VAL A 338 -35.99 7.61 -5.69
CA VAL A 338 -35.80 6.27 -6.26
C VAL A 338 -34.47 6.16 -7.02
N SER A 339 -33.95 7.25 -7.60
CA SER A 339 -32.69 7.22 -8.34
C SER A 339 -31.48 7.04 -7.42
N ALA A 340 -31.48 7.67 -6.24
CA ALA A 340 -30.51 7.40 -5.20
C ALA A 340 -30.58 5.94 -4.70
N LEU A 341 -31.79 5.43 -4.43
CA LEU A 341 -31.97 4.05 -3.98
C LEU A 341 -31.52 3.02 -5.03
N ARG A 342 -31.78 3.27 -6.32
CA ARG A 342 -31.24 2.45 -7.42
C ARG A 342 -29.73 2.43 -7.43
N ARG A 343 -29.07 3.59 -7.22
CA ARG A 343 -27.61 3.66 -7.14
C ARG A 343 -27.06 2.88 -5.93
N PHE A 344 -27.72 2.96 -4.77
CA PHE A 344 -27.31 2.19 -3.59
C PHE A 344 -27.46 0.69 -3.81
N ALA A 345 -28.59 0.24 -4.37
CA ALA A 345 -28.81 -1.17 -4.71
C ALA A 345 -27.78 -1.68 -5.74
N LEU A 346 -27.46 -0.89 -6.76
CA LEU A 346 -26.42 -1.23 -7.74
C LEU A 346 -25.01 -1.28 -7.13
N SER A 347 -24.75 -0.53 -6.05
CA SER A 347 -23.48 -0.58 -5.32
C SER A 347 -23.36 -1.76 -4.35
N SER A 348 -24.31 -2.71 -4.39
CA SER A 348 -24.40 -3.85 -3.47
C SER A 348 -24.49 -3.43 -1.99
N MET A 349 -25.12 -2.28 -1.72
CA MET A 349 -25.44 -1.87 -0.36
C MET A 349 -26.56 -2.76 0.18
N ASP A 350 -26.42 -3.23 1.43
CA ASP A 350 -27.48 -3.93 2.13
C ASP A 350 -28.66 -2.97 2.38
N MET A 351 -29.82 -3.29 1.80
CA MET A 351 -31.04 -2.48 1.89
C MET A 351 -31.85 -2.79 3.16
N GLU A 352 -31.46 -3.82 3.93
CA GLU A 352 -32.08 -4.20 5.21
C GLU A 352 -31.40 -3.56 6.42
N LEU A 353 -30.43 -2.66 6.19
CA LEU A 353 -29.77 -1.95 7.27
C LEU A 353 -30.78 -1.15 8.11
N LYS A 354 -30.52 -1.14 9.42
CA LYS A 354 -31.39 -0.50 10.42
C LYS A 354 -30.75 0.77 10.98
N ASP A 355 -31.58 1.79 11.21
CA ASP A 355 -31.20 3.00 11.92
C ASP A 355 -31.12 2.79 13.45
N TYR A 356 -30.88 3.87 14.19
CA TYR A 356 -30.80 3.84 15.66
C TYR A 356 -32.14 3.44 16.31
N ASP A 357 -33.28 3.64 15.64
CA ASP A 357 -34.62 3.25 16.07
C ASP A 357 -35.00 1.84 15.57
N SER A 358 -34.04 1.07 15.05
CA SER A 358 -34.25 -0.25 14.43
C SER A 358 -35.15 -0.24 13.19
N ARG A 359 -35.37 0.92 12.56
CA ARG A 359 -36.19 1.07 11.35
C ARG A 359 -35.35 0.78 10.10
N THR A 360 -35.96 0.12 9.13
CA THR A 360 -35.41 -0.08 7.78
C THR A 360 -35.88 1.03 6.84
N ALA A 361 -35.28 1.13 5.65
CA ALA A 361 -35.73 2.07 4.60
C ALA A 361 -37.22 1.88 4.25
N LEU A 362 -37.75 0.66 4.41
CA LEU A 362 -39.15 0.34 4.18
C LEU A 362 -40.09 0.99 5.21
N HIS A 363 -39.69 1.07 6.49
CA HIS A 363 -40.47 1.77 7.52
C HIS A 363 -40.58 3.25 7.20
N VAL A 364 -39.45 3.89 6.87
CA VAL A 364 -39.39 5.32 6.55
C VAL A 364 -40.22 5.64 5.29
N ALA A 365 -40.08 4.84 4.23
CA ALA A 365 -40.86 5.03 3.01
C ALA A 365 -42.37 4.80 3.23
N ALA A 366 -42.73 3.87 4.13
CA ALA A 366 -44.11 3.58 4.45
C ALA A 366 -44.78 4.68 5.29
N ALA A 367 -44.03 5.28 6.22
CA ALA A 367 -44.48 6.40 7.03
C ALA A 367 -44.69 7.70 6.23
N GLU A 368 -43.86 7.97 5.21
CA GLU A 368 -43.99 9.15 4.35
C GLU A 368 -44.98 8.96 3.18
N GLY A 369 -45.33 7.71 2.85
CA GLY A 369 -46.30 7.40 1.80
C GLY A 369 -45.74 7.30 0.37
N HIS A 370 -44.43 7.12 0.20
CA HIS A 370 -43.78 7.07 -1.12
C HIS A 370 -43.97 5.70 -1.81
N VAL A 371 -45.05 5.56 -2.59
CA VAL A 371 -45.43 4.29 -3.25
C VAL A 371 -44.34 3.75 -4.18
N GLU A 372 -43.66 4.61 -4.93
CA GLU A 372 -42.61 4.19 -5.86
C GLU A 372 -41.38 3.62 -5.15
N VAL A 373 -41.01 4.21 -4.00
CA VAL A 373 -39.92 3.71 -3.16
C VAL A 373 -40.29 2.37 -2.53
N VAL A 374 -41.52 2.24 -2.02
CA VAL A 374 -42.00 0.98 -1.44
C VAL A 374 -41.97 -0.13 -2.49
N ARG A 375 -42.50 0.11 -3.70
CA ARG A 375 -42.43 -0.84 -4.82
C ARG A 375 -41.00 -1.21 -5.18
N PHE A 376 -40.08 -0.24 -5.21
CA PHE A 376 -38.67 -0.54 -5.48
C PHE A 376 -38.07 -1.45 -4.40
N LEU A 377 -38.32 -1.18 -3.12
CA LEU A 377 -37.80 -1.96 -2.01
C LEU A 377 -38.42 -3.37 -1.92
N THR A 378 -39.71 -3.53 -2.23
CA THR A 378 -40.39 -4.84 -2.22
C THR A 378 -40.11 -5.66 -3.46
N ASP A 379 -40.28 -5.07 -4.66
CA ASP A 379 -40.27 -5.82 -5.91
C ASP A 379 -38.84 -6.08 -6.39
N THR A 380 -37.94 -5.10 -6.22
CA THR A 380 -36.56 -5.18 -6.71
C THR A 380 -35.59 -5.64 -5.63
N CYS A 381 -35.63 -5.04 -4.45
CA CYS A 381 -34.68 -5.34 -3.36
C CYS A 381 -35.13 -6.51 -2.46
N LYS A 382 -36.41 -6.91 -2.50
CA LYS A 382 -36.99 -7.99 -1.68
C LYS A 382 -36.70 -7.84 -0.18
N VAL A 383 -36.84 -6.61 0.34
CA VAL A 383 -36.67 -6.30 1.76
C VAL A 383 -37.76 -7.00 2.60
N ASN A 384 -37.41 -7.51 3.78
CA ASN A 384 -38.35 -8.17 4.67
C ASN A 384 -39.43 -7.21 5.24
N PRO A 385 -40.73 -7.47 5.02
CA PRO A 385 -41.82 -6.60 5.47
C PRO A 385 -42.26 -6.84 6.92
N PHE A 386 -41.70 -7.83 7.62
CA PHE A 386 -42.06 -8.21 9.00
C PHE A 386 -41.04 -7.74 10.04
N VAL A 387 -40.02 -6.97 9.63
CA VAL A 387 -39.05 -6.40 10.55
C VAL A 387 -39.78 -5.43 11.48
N LYS A 388 -39.52 -5.55 12.79
CA LYS A 388 -40.06 -4.65 13.81
C LYS A 388 -39.06 -3.56 14.16
N ASP A 389 -39.57 -2.36 14.36
CA ASP A 389 -38.81 -1.24 14.90
C ASP A 389 -38.71 -1.28 16.43
N ARG A 390 -38.16 -0.21 17.04
CA ARG A 390 -38.07 -0.06 18.51
C ARG A 390 -39.43 -0.07 19.21
N TRP A 391 -40.49 0.39 18.57
CA TRP A 391 -41.85 0.43 19.12
C TRP A 391 -42.65 -0.83 18.82
N SER A 392 -42.02 -1.86 18.24
CA SER A 392 -42.64 -3.11 17.78
C SER A 392 -43.65 -2.94 16.64
N SER A 393 -43.62 -1.80 15.95
CA SER A 393 -44.41 -1.53 14.75
C SER A 393 -43.74 -2.17 13.54
N ILE A 394 -44.56 -2.69 12.62
CA ILE A 394 -44.11 -3.12 11.29
C ILE A 394 -44.36 -2.00 10.27
N PRO A 395 -43.71 -2.01 9.08
CA PRO A 395 -43.93 -0.98 8.05
C PRO A 395 -45.41 -0.79 7.65
N LEU A 396 -46.22 -1.86 7.76
CA LEU A 396 -47.66 -1.79 7.52
C LEU A 396 -48.39 -0.96 8.59
N ASP A 397 -48.00 -1.10 9.85
CA ASP A 397 -48.60 -0.35 10.97
C ASP A 397 -48.27 1.14 10.83
N ASP A 398 -47.04 1.47 10.42
CA ASP A 398 -46.64 2.86 10.13
C ASP A 398 -47.51 3.44 9.00
N ALA A 399 -47.69 2.72 7.90
CA ALA A 399 -48.54 3.17 6.79
C ALA A 399 -50.02 3.36 7.21
N LEU A 400 -50.52 2.53 8.12
CA LEU A 400 -51.87 2.65 8.69
C LEU A 400 -51.98 3.85 9.64
N GLN A 401 -50.98 4.06 10.49
CA GLN A 401 -50.94 5.16 11.47
C GLN A 401 -50.95 6.53 10.79
N PHE A 402 -50.20 6.68 9.69
CA PHE A 402 -50.14 7.93 8.92
C PHE A 402 -51.23 8.04 7.82
N GLY A 403 -52.02 6.97 7.61
CA GLY A 403 -53.19 7.00 6.71
C GLY A 403 -52.88 6.84 5.22
N HIS A 404 -51.76 6.21 4.86
CA HIS A 404 -51.33 6.04 3.46
C HIS A 404 -51.92 4.78 2.80
N GLY A 405 -53.20 4.82 2.45
CA GLY A 405 -53.95 3.67 1.90
C GLY A 405 -53.35 3.02 0.64
N ALA A 406 -52.67 3.80 -0.23
CA ALA A 406 -52.00 3.25 -1.42
C ALA A 406 -50.79 2.37 -1.07
N VAL A 407 -50.02 2.76 -0.05
CA VAL A 407 -48.88 1.98 0.46
C VAL A 407 -49.37 0.74 1.22
N VAL A 408 -50.42 0.88 2.02
CA VAL A 408 -51.06 -0.24 2.75
C VAL A 408 -51.43 -1.36 1.79
N LYS A 409 -52.04 -1.04 0.64
CA LYS A 409 -52.40 -2.04 -0.36
C LYS A 409 -51.18 -2.79 -0.92
N VAL A 410 -50.12 -2.07 -1.29
CA VAL A 410 -48.88 -2.67 -1.82
C VAL A 410 -48.21 -3.56 -0.76
N LEU A 411 -48.14 -3.11 0.49
CA LEU A 411 -47.53 -3.89 1.58
C LEU A 411 -48.36 -5.12 1.95
N GLN A 412 -49.69 -5.04 1.95
CA GLN A 412 -50.57 -6.21 2.18
C GLN A 412 -50.42 -7.26 1.07
N GLU A 413 -50.41 -6.84 -0.19
CA GLU A 413 -50.17 -7.72 -1.34
C GLU A 413 -48.82 -8.44 -1.21
N TYR A 414 -47.77 -7.69 -0.83
CA TYR A 414 -46.43 -8.25 -0.66
C TYR A 414 -46.31 -9.17 0.56
N GLN A 415 -46.95 -8.85 1.69
CA GLN A 415 -46.96 -9.72 2.88
C GLN A 415 -47.64 -11.06 2.62
N VAL A 416 -48.76 -11.07 1.87
CA VAL A 416 -49.43 -12.30 1.44
C VAL A 416 -48.49 -13.12 0.55
N ALA A 417 -47.85 -12.48 -0.43
CA ALA A 417 -46.89 -13.15 -1.32
C ALA A 417 -45.70 -13.77 -0.56
N CYS A 418 -45.16 -13.09 0.46
CA CYS A 418 -44.09 -13.66 1.30
C CYS A 418 -44.58 -14.85 2.15
N GLN A 419 -45.80 -14.79 2.72
CA GLN A 419 -46.37 -15.89 3.51
C GLN A 419 -46.72 -17.11 2.66
N GLU A 420 -47.05 -16.92 1.39
CA GLU A 420 -47.27 -18.02 0.44
C GLU A 420 -45.95 -18.70 0.03
N GLN A 421 -44.85 -17.96 -0.07
CA GLN A 421 -43.52 -18.52 -0.33
C GLN A 421 -42.99 -19.38 0.82
N ASP A 422 -43.26 -19.02 2.08
CA ASP A 422 -42.87 -19.82 3.26
C ASP A 422 -43.73 -21.09 3.44
N ARG A 423 -44.86 -21.24 2.70
CA ARG A 423 -45.77 -22.38 2.78
C ARG A 423 -45.54 -23.46 1.72
N LEU A 424 -44.64 -23.25 0.76
CA LEU A 424 -44.28 -24.26 -0.24
C LEU A 424 -43.30 -25.29 0.37
N PRO A 425 -43.61 -26.60 0.37
CA PRO A 425 -42.65 -27.62 0.80
C PRO A 425 -41.42 -27.62 -0.11
N VAL A 426 -40.25 -27.88 0.47
CA VAL A 426 -38.88 -27.81 -0.08
C VAL A 426 -38.63 -28.63 -1.37
N ALA A 427 -39.65 -29.27 -1.96
CA ALA A 427 -39.50 -30.21 -3.06
C ALA A 427 -39.67 -29.63 -4.48
N ASP A 428 -40.29 -28.46 -4.68
CA ASP A 428 -40.55 -27.91 -6.02
C ASP A 428 -40.11 -26.45 -6.18
N ILE A 429 -38.85 -26.14 -5.85
CA ILE A 429 -38.27 -24.83 -6.12
C ILE A 429 -37.66 -24.84 -7.53
N ILE A 430 -38.40 -24.26 -8.48
CA ILE A 430 -37.86 -23.66 -9.70
C ILE A 430 -36.75 -22.68 -9.27
N PRO A 431 -35.54 -22.70 -9.88
CA PRO A 431 -34.41 -21.91 -9.39
C PRO A 431 -34.78 -20.43 -9.27
N ILE A 432 -34.62 -19.92 -8.05
CA ILE A 432 -34.81 -18.51 -7.68
C ILE A 432 -33.86 -17.68 -8.56
N PRO A 433 -34.31 -16.69 -9.34
CA PRO A 433 -33.38 -15.68 -9.84
C PRO A 433 -32.79 -15.01 -8.59
N PRO A 434 -31.46 -15.00 -8.45
CA PRO A 434 -30.79 -14.67 -7.20
C PRO A 434 -31.27 -13.31 -6.68
N LYS A 435 -31.31 -13.16 -5.35
CA LYS A 435 -31.29 -11.81 -4.75
C LYS A 435 -30.14 -11.05 -5.44
N LEU A 436 -30.27 -9.73 -5.58
CA LEU A 436 -29.13 -8.86 -5.93
C LEU A 436 -28.11 -8.87 -4.77
N GLU A 437 -27.57 -10.02 -4.45
CA GLU A 437 -26.40 -10.21 -3.63
C GLU A 437 -25.30 -10.72 -4.56
N THR A 438 -24.25 -9.90 -4.63
CA THR A 438 -22.89 -10.28 -4.99
C THR A 438 -22.71 -11.04 -6.31
N VAL A 439 -22.40 -10.28 -7.37
CA VAL A 439 -21.40 -10.54 -8.43
C VAL A 439 -20.91 -12.00 -8.66
N GLU A 440 -21.79 -13.00 -8.67
CA GLU A 440 -21.43 -14.37 -9.09
C GLU A 440 -21.93 -14.67 -10.52
N GLY A 441 -22.50 -13.67 -11.21
CA GLY A 441 -23.02 -13.81 -12.58
C GLY A 441 -22.26 -13.06 -13.67
N MET A 442 -21.08 -12.47 -13.39
CA MET A 442 -20.28 -11.75 -14.41
C MET A 442 -18.79 -12.10 -14.34
N VAL A 443 -18.47 -13.41 -14.41
CA VAL A 443 -17.16 -13.88 -14.88
C VAL A 443 -17.28 -14.29 -16.33
#